data_AF-A0A426VSY6-F1
#
_entry.id   AF-A0A426VSY6-F1
#
_cell.length_a   1.000
_cell.length_b   1.000
_cell.length_c   1.000
_cell.angle_alpha   90.00
_cell.angle_beta   90.00
_cell.angle_gamma   90.00
#
_symmetry.space_group_name_H-M   'P 1'
#
loop_
_entity.id
_entity.type
_entity.pdbx_description
1 polymer ?
#
loop_
_entity_poly.entity_id
_entity_poly.type
_entity_poly.pdbx_seq_one_letter_code
_entity_poly.pdbx_strand_id
1 'polypeptide(L)'
;MVTFNTRLLAMVLACSSTSVFATQVFYDQDGAGDHSQYQGAPVDFISARAGTTEYFNALTGGLTVDECHQFEVVNTQTGNLIAPLTFNTPFISGPIPAEHKLTEKSLKLSCTLPSGEEAIVYHKIPKAPAVAWHSEITVADWQTPSNGPGYFADVQYTGLININNNSHQGQCRKANYVGGNPTFFNERHQGGFYSDVLNVAGEAKYSGFYKVLVTELICKNSGGTTRLVETWHINQNSQSRELSSELF
;
A
#
# COMPACT_ATOMS: atom_id res chain seq x y z
N MET A 1 -58.59 -65.50 -33.02
CA MET A 1 -57.72 -64.39 -33.47
C MET A 1 -58.15 -63.14 -32.72
N VAL A 2 -57.34 -62.69 -31.76
CA VAL A 2 -57.59 -61.47 -30.98
C VAL A 2 -56.48 -60.50 -31.32
N THR A 3 -56.83 -59.40 -31.98
CA THR A 3 -55.93 -58.28 -32.29
C THR A 3 -55.84 -57.35 -31.10
N PHE A 4 -54.68 -57.29 -30.44
CA PHE A 4 -54.36 -56.26 -29.45
C PHE A 4 -53.84 -55.01 -30.14
N ASN A 5 -54.51 -53.90 -29.87
CA ASN A 5 -54.23 -52.58 -30.44
C ASN A 5 -53.54 -51.73 -29.35
N THR A 6 -52.22 -51.81 -29.25
CA THR A 6 -51.44 -51.02 -28.29
C THR A 6 -50.97 -49.72 -28.93
N ARG A 7 -51.65 -48.60 -28.58
CA ARG A 7 -51.14 -47.25 -28.83
C ARG A 7 -50.12 -46.91 -27.75
N LEU A 8 -48.84 -46.80 -28.13
CA LEU A 8 -47.80 -46.19 -27.28
C LEU A 8 -47.96 -44.66 -27.32
N LEU A 9 -48.17 -44.06 -26.15
CA LEU A 9 -48.08 -42.61 -25.96
C LEU A 9 -46.64 -42.28 -25.54
N ALA A 10 -45.84 -41.70 -26.44
CA ALA A 10 -44.50 -41.24 -26.12
C ALA A 10 -44.58 -39.86 -25.43
N MET A 11 -44.35 -39.84 -24.12
CA MET A 11 -44.24 -38.60 -23.35
C MET A 11 -42.79 -38.10 -23.47
N VAL A 12 -42.60 -37.05 -24.27
CA VAL A 12 -41.31 -36.35 -24.41
C VAL A 12 -41.10 -35.49 -23.17
N LEU A 13 -40.25 -35.94 -22.24
CA LEU A 13 -39.69 -35.07 -21.21
C LEU A 13 -38.72 -34.10 -21.87
N ALA A 14 -39.14 -32.85 -22.04
CA ALA A 14 -38.24 -31.75 -22.36
C ALA A 14 -37.42 -31.43 -21.10
N CYS A 15 -36.19 -31.95 -21.03
CA CYS A 15 -35.19 -31.46 -20.08
C CYS A 15 -34.76 -30.06 -20.53
N SER A 16 -35.36 -29.02 -19.94
CA SER A 16 -34.84 -27.65 -20.02
C SER A 16 -33.55 -27.60 -19.21
N SER A 17 -32.42 -27.79 -19.88
CA SER A 17 -31.10 -27.48 -19.33
C SER A 17 -30.99 -25.97 -19.14
N THR A 18 -31.27 -25.48 -17.95
CA THR A 18 -30.90 -24.12 -17.55
C THR A 18 -29.38 -24.09 -17.45
N SER A 19 -28.72 -23.50 -18.45
CA SER A 19 -27.30 -23.20 -18.40
C SER A 19 -27.07 -22.22 -17.24
N VAL A 20 -26.56 -22.73 -16.12
CA VAL A 20 -26.05 -21.87 -15.04
C VAL A 20 -24.71 -21.35 -15.52
N PHE A 21 -24.66 -20.10 -15.96
CA PHE A 21 -23.40 -19.44 -16.26
C PHE A 21 -22.62 -19.27 -14.96
N ALA A 22 -21.42 -19.83 -14.90
CA ALA A 22 -20.55 -19.73 -13.74
C ALA A 22 -19.97 -18.31 -13.69
N THR A 23 -20.02 -17.67 -12.52
CA THR A 23 -19.37 -16.37 -12.31
C THR A 23 -17.87 -16.51 -12.52
N GLN A 24 -17.31 -15.74 -13.44
CA GLN A 24 -15.87 -15.70 -13.67
C GLN A 24 -15.21 -14.81 -12.61
N VAL A 25 -14.06 -15.22 -12.08
CA VAL A 25 -13.33 -14.44 -11.06
C VAL A 25 -11.91 -14.17 -11.53
N PHE A 26 -11.55 -12.89 -11.57
CA PHE A 26 -10.25 -12.40 -11.96
C PHE A 26 -9.53 -11.85 -10.73
N TYR A 27 -8.32 -12.33 -10.50
CA TYR A 27 -7.49 -11.92 -9.37
C TYR A 27 -6.24 -11.20 -9.83
N ASP A 28 -5.82 -10.25 -9.01
CA ASP A 28 -4.52 -9.62 -9.07
C ASP A 28 -3.36 -10.63 -8.99
N GLN A 29 -2.61 -10.76 -10.08
CA GLN A 29 -1.51 -11.71 -10.22
C GLN A 29 -0.15 -11.13 -9.79
N ASP A 30 0.01 -9.81 -9.72
CA ASP A 30 1.30 -9.13 -9.55
C ASP A 30 1.66 -8.86 -8.07
N GLY A 31 0.85 -9.38 -7.14
CA GLY A 31 0.93 -9.07 -5.71
C GLY A 31 0.14 -7.81 -5.35
N ALA A 32 0.23 -7.32 -4.11
CA ALA A 32 -0.44 -6.08 -3.70
C ALA A 32 0.30 -4.84 -4.25
N GLY A 33 0.34 -4.72 -5.58
CA GLY A 33 1.04 -3.66 -6.31
C GLY A 33 0.21 -2.39 -6.47
N ASP A 34 0.83 -1.35 -7.02
CA ASP A 34 0.17 -0.13 -7.46
C ASP A 34 -0.46 -0.32 -8.86
N HIS A 35 -0.02 -1.31 -9.65
CA HIS A 35 -0.54 -1.61 -10.98
C HIS A 35 -0.68 -3.11 -11.21
N SER A 36 -1.83 -3.52 -11.75
CA SER A 36 -2.13 -4.91 -12.13
C SER A 36 -2.85 -4.96 -13.48
N GLN A 37 -2.53 -5.95 -14.29
CA GLN A 37 -3.18 -6.22 -15.57
C GLN A 37 -4.08 -7.44 -15.47
N TYR A 38 -5.20 -7.44 -16.20
CA TYR A 38 -6.18 -8.52 -16.18
C TYR A 38 -6.45 -9.00 -17.60
N GLN A 39 -6.17 -10.27 -17.87
CA GLN A 39 -6.43 -10.87 -19.17
C GLN A 39 -7.87 -11.41 -19.22
N GLY A 40 -8.66 -10.90 -20.17
CA GLY A 40 -10.04 -11.36 -20.40
C GLY A 40 -11.06 -10.87 -19.37
N ALA A 41 -10.66 -9.98 -18.46
CA ALA A 41 -11.57 -9.33 -17.53
C ALA A 41 -12.28 -8.13 -18.19
N PRO A 42 -13.38 -7.62 -17.60
CA PRO A 42 -14.05 -6.36 -18.02
C PRO A 42 -13.19 -5.09 -17.83
N VAL A 43 -11.97 -5.21 -17.33
CA VAL A 43 -11.03 -4.13 -17.09
C VAL A 43 -9.66 -4.60 -17.55
N ASP A 44 -8.93 -3.79 -18.31
CA ASP A 44 -7.61 -4.15 -18.82
C ASP A 44 -6.56 -4.06 -17.70
N PHE A 45 -6.63 -2.98 -16.92
CA PHE A 45 -5.72 -2.73 -15.82
C PHE A 45 -6.35 -1.88 -14.72
N ILE A 46 -5.80 -2.01 -13.51
CA ILE A 46 -6.10 -1.15 -12.38
C ILE A 46 -4.77 -0.60 -11.86
N SER A 47 -4.70 0.72 -11.72
CA SER A 47 -3.56 1.43 -11.14
C SER A 47 -3.98 2.22 -9.91
N ALA A 48 -3.81 1.65 -8.72
CA ALA A 48 -4.06 2.31 -7.45
C ALA A 48 -2.94 3.29 -7.11
N ARG A 49 -3.30 4.51 -6.71
CA ARG A 49 -2.31 5.54 -6.36
C ARG A 49 -2.05 5.55 -4.85
N ALA A 50 -0.78 5.66 -4.48
CA ALA A 50 -0.41 6.01 -3.12
C ALA A 50 -1.01 7.37 -2.76
N GLY A 51 -1.81 7.40 -1.70
CA GLY A 51 -2.49 8.58 -1.20
C GLY A 51 -2.59 8.51 0.31
N THR A 52 -3.83 8.56 0.82
CA THR A 52 -4.15 8.39 2.23
C THR A 52 -4.78 7.02 2.48
N THR A 53 -4.54 6.47 3.65
CA THR A 53 -5.24 5.32 4.25
C THR A 53 -6.75 5.50 4.38
N GLU A 54 -7.24 6.74 4.38
CA GLU A 54 -8.67 7.08 4.49
C GLU A 54 -9.36 7.37 3.15
N TYR A 55 -8.64 7.28 2.03
CA TYR A 55 -9.22 7.53 0.71
C TYR A 55 -8.58 6.67 -0.37
N PHE A 56 -9.39 5.85 -1.03
CA PHE A 56 -8.94 5.04 -2.14
C PHE A 56 -9.12 5.77 -3.46
N ASN A 57 -8.15 5.65 -4.36
CA ASN A 57 -8.22 6.16 -5.72
C ASN A 57 -7.43 5.27 -6.68
N ALA A 58 -8.07 4.83 -7.75
CA ALA A 58 -7.44 4.05 -8.79
C ALA A 58 -7.86 4.51 -10.19
N LEU A 59 -6.90 4.49 -11.11
CA LEU A 59 -7.14 4.61 -12.54
C LEU A 59 -7.45 3.23 -13.11
N THR A 60 -8.42 3.16 -14.01
CA THR A 60 -8.77 1.93 -14.75
C THR A 60 -8.56 2.11 -16.24
N GLY A 61 -8.23 1.02 -16.94
CA GLY A 61 -8.20 0.95 -18.40
C GLY A 61 -9.22 -0.06 -18.92
N GLY A 62 -9.79 0.19 -20.10
CA GLY A 62 -10.74 -0.71 -20.75
C GLY A 62 -12.15 -0.73 -20.14
N LEU A 63 -12.30 -0.29 -18.89
CA LEU A 63 -13.56 -0.32 -18.17
C LEU A 63 -14.56 0.74 -18.69
N THR A 64 -15.74 0.28 -19.11
CA THR A 64 -16.86 1.16 -19.47
C THR A 64 -17.92 1.23 -18.37
N VAL A 65 -18.76 2.28 -18.39
CA VAL A 65 -19.79 2.54 -17.35
C VAL A 65 -20.85 1.43 -17.30
N ASP A 66 -21.09 0.75 -18.43
CA ASP A 66 -22.17 -0.22 -18.56
C ASP A 66 -21.73 -1.66 -18.19
N GLU A 67 -20.43 -1.91 -18.04
CA GLU A 67 -19.89 -3.26 -17.81
C GLU A 67 -19.79 -3.62 -16.33
N CYS A 68 -19.49 -2.66 -15.44
CA CYS A 68 -19.40 -2.89 -14.00
C CYS A 68 -20.41 -2.06 -13.23
N HIS A 69 -21.17 -2.73 -12.36
CA HIS A 69 -22.32 -2.16 -11.66
C HIS A 69 -22.08 -1.97 -10.16
N GLN A 70 -21.02 -2.58 -9.59
CA GLN A 70 -20.63 -2.38 -8.19
C GLN A 70 -19.12 -2.19 -8.06
N PHE A 71 -18.74 -1.25 -7.20
CA PHE A 71 -17.37 -0.89 -6.87
C PHE A 71 -17.24 -0.86 -5.36
N GLU A 72 -16.46 -1.76 -4.78
CA GLU A 72 -16.40 -1.95 -3.33
C GLU A 72 -14.95 -2.10 -2.88
N VAL A 73 -14.61 -1.54 -1.73
CA VAL A 73 -13.48 -2.05 -0.94
C VAL A 73 -14.02 -3.08 0.03
N VAL A 74 -13.41 -4.25 0.03
CA VAL A 74 -13.74 -5.36 0.92
C VAL A 74 -12.54 -5.76 1.76
N ASN A 75 -12.80 -6.39 2.89
CA ASN A 75 -11.78 -7.08 3.66
C ASN A 75 -11.31 -8.31 2.88
N THR A 76 -10.01 -8.42 2.59
CA THR A 76 -9.46 -9.51 1.77
C THR A 76 -9.69 -10.89 2.38
N GLN A 77 -9.73 -10.99 3.72
CA GLN A 77 -9.86 -12.28 4.41
C GLN A 77 -11.32 -12.71 4.58
N THR A 78 -12.21 -11.78 4.92
CA THR A 78 -13.61 -12.11 5.21
C THR A 78 -14.56 -11.87 4.05
N GLY A 79 -14.15 -11.09 3.04
CA GLY A 79 -15.01 -10.64 1.95
C GLY A 79 -16.04 -9.59 2.37
N ASN A 80 -16.05 -9.16 3.64
CA ASN A 80 -17.01 -8.18 4.14
C ASN A 80 -16.77 -6.82 3.49
N LEU A 81 -17.86 -6.15 3.14
CA LEU A 81 -17.83 -4.76 2.68
C LEU A 81 -17.18 -3.85 3.72
N ILE A 82 -16.20 -3.07 3.29
CA ILE A 82 -15.59 -1.98 4.05
C ILE A 82 -16.18 -0.64 3.62
N ALA A 83 -16.20 -0.39 2.31
CA ALA A 83 -16.74 0.85 1.77
C ALA A 83 -17.24 0.66 0.34
N PRO A 84 -18.41 1.21 -0.04
CA PRO A 84 -18.74 1.40 -1.44
C PRO A 84 -17.87 2.51 -2.05
N LEU A 85 -17.56 2.38 -3.32
CA LEU A 85 -16.81 3.35 -4.10
C LEU A 85 -17.67 3.90 -5.25
N THR A 86 -17.22 5.02 -5.80
CA THR A 86 -17.83 5.63 -6.98
C THR A 86 -16.92 5.41 -8.18
N PHE A 87 -17.52 5.05 -9.31
CA PHE A 87 -16.84 5.08 -10.60
C PHE A 87 -17.19 6.35 -11.37
N ASN A 88 -16.17 7.11 -11.73
CA ASN A 88 -16.25 8.26 -12.62
C ASN A 88 -15.14 8.12 -13.65
N THR A 89 -15.47 7.56 -14.81
CA THR A 89 -14.53 7.12 -15.84
C THR A 89 -13.41 8.14 -16.07
N PRO A 90 -12.13 7.74 -15.99
CA PRO A 90 -11.61 6.38 -15.81
C PRO A 90 -11.28 6.01 -14.34
N PHE A 91 -11.78 6.73 -13.35
CA PHE A 91 -11.37 6.60 -11.95
C PHE A 91 -12.39 5.88 -11.08
N ILE A 92 -11.90 5.03 -10.18
CA ILE A 92 -12.67 4.50 -9.06
C ILE A 92 -12.13 5.16 -7.78
N SER A 93 -13.00 5.78 -6.99
CA SER A 93 -12.57 6.45 -5.77
C SER A 93 -13.63 6.52 -4.68
N GLY A 94 -13.19 6.71 -3.45
CA GLY A 94 -14.09 6.83 -2.30
C GLY A 94 -13.36 6.81 -0.95
N PRO A 95 -14.06 7.23 0.12
CA PRO A 95 -13.51 7.22 1.47
C PRO A 95 -13.37 5.80 2.02
N ILE A 96 -12.34 5.58 2.82
CA ILE A 96 -12.10 4.35 3.57
C ILE A 96 -12.20 4.67 5.07
N PRO A 97 -12.99 3.92 5.86
CA PRO A 97 -13.09 4.17 7.30
C PRO A 97 -11.73 4.04 8.02
N ALA A 98 -11.49 4.93 8.98
CA ALA A 98 -10.20 5.06 9.67
C ALA A 98 -9.79 3.82 10.50
N GLU A 99 -10.75 2.97 10.87
CA GLU A 99 -10.49 1.68 11.53
C GLU A 99 -9.82 0.66 10.60
N HIS A 100 -9.87 0.87 9.27
CA HIS A 100 -9.35 -0.05 8.26
C HIS A 100 -7.98 0.35 7.67
N LYS A 101 -7.34 1.37 8.24
CA LYS A 101 -6.03 1.88 7.78
C LYS A 101 -4.94 0.81 7.72
N LEU A 102 -4.94 -0.10 8.69
CA LEU A 102 -3.95 -1.18 8.85
C LEU A 102 -4.50 -2.56 8.45
N THR A 103 -5.68 -2.61 7.84
CA THR A 103 -6.29 -3.85 7.36
C THR A 103 -5.87 -4.12 5.91
N GLU A 104 -5.69 -5.40 5.58
CA GLU A 104 -5.52 -5.82 4.19
C GLU A 104 -6.89 -5.75 3.48
N LYS A 105 -6.89 -5.14 2.30
CA LYS A 105 -8.11 -4.76 1.60
C LYS A 105 -8.03 -5.22 0.15
N SER A 106 -9.17 -5.33 -0.49
CA SER A 106 -9.23 -5.52 -1.93
C SER A 106 -10.31 -4.63 -2.53
N LEU A 107 -10.00 -4.03 -3.67
CA LEU A 107 -11.03 -3.50 -4.53
C LEU A 107 -11.72 -4.70 -5.20
N LYS A 108 -13.03 -4.75 -5.10
CA LYS A 108 -13.91 -5.73 -5.73
C LYS A 108 -14.80 -4.99 -6.73
N LEU A 109 -14.76 -5.44 -7.98
CA LEU A 109 -15.66 -5.00 -9.04
C LEU A 109 -16.64 -6.13 -9.34
N SER A 110 -17.94 -5.84 -9.37
CA SER A 110 -18.95 -6.76 -9.90
C SER A 110 -19.41 -6.26 -11.28
N CYS A 111 -19.32 -7.13 -12.27
CA CYS A 111 -19.43 -6.77 -13.68
C CYS A 111 -20.15 -7.86 -14.48
N THR A 112 -20.58 -7.51 -15.69
CA THR A 112 -21.18 -8.45 -16.64
C THR A 112 -20.35 -8.43 -17.92
N LEU A 113 -19.87 -9.60 -18.36
CA LEU A 113 -19.11 -9.76 -19.59
C LEU A 113 -20.01 -9.56 -20.82
N PRO A 114 -19.45 -9.29 -22.02
CA PRO A 114 -20.22 -9.22 -23.26
C PRO A 114 -21.02 -10.49 -23.59
N SER A 115 -20.60 -11.65 -23.05
CA SER A 115 -21.32 -12.93 -23.14
C SER A 115 -22.59 -12.98 -22.28
N GLY A 116 -22.82 -12.00 -21.40
CA GLY A 116 -23.89 -11.98 -20.40
C GLY A 116 -23.54 -12.71 -19.10
N GLU A 117 -22.33 -13.22 -18.96
CA GLU A 117 -21.86 -13.89 -17.74
C GLU A 117 -21.42 -12.88 -16.67
N GLU A 118 -21.71 -13.17 -15.41
CA GLU A 118 -21.21 -12.36 -14.30
C GLU A 118 -19.71 -12.55 -14.11
N ALA A 119 -19.01 -11.45 -13.80
CA ALA A 119 -17.59 -11.42 -13.54
C ALA A 119 -17.28 -10.61 -12.26
N ILE A 120 -16.35 -11.12 -11.46
CA ILE A 120 -15.81 -10.41 -10.30
C ILE A 120 -14.33 -10.15 -10.53
N VAL A 121 -13.89 -8.90 -10.35
CA VAL A 121 -12.47 -8.54 -10.42
C VAL A 121 -11.99 -8.11 -9.04
N TYR A 122 -10.91 -8.73 -8.58
CA TYR A 122 -10.24 -8.37 -7.33
C TYR A 122 -8.87 -7.76 -7.59
N HIS A 123 -8.67 -6.53 -7.10
CA HIS A 123 -7.37 -5.88 -7.02
C HIS A 123 -6.93 -5.76 -5.56
N LYS A 124 -5.69 -6.14 -5.26
CA LYS A 124 -5.18 -6.15 -3.88
C LYS A 124 -4.78 -4.74 -3.46
N ILE A 125 -5.22 -4.32 -2.28
CA ILE A 125 -4.83 -3.06 -1.65
C ILE A 125 -4.03 -3.41 -0.39
N PRO A 126 -2.71 -3.13 -0.36
CA PRO A 126 -1.87 -3.47 0.77
C PRO A 126 -2.25 -2.67 2.02
N LYS A 127 -1.72 -3.09 3.16
CA LYS A 127 -1.71 -2.27 4.38
C LYS A 127 -0.73 -1.11 4.19
N ALA A 128 -0.98 0.03 4.83
CA ALA A 128 0.01 1.10 4.89
C ALA A 128 1.38 0.57 5.39
N PRO A 129 2.51 1.12 4.92
CA PRO A 129 3.84 0.63 5.31
C PRO A 129 4.04 0.65 6.83
N ALA A 130 4.72 -0.36 7.36
CA ALA A 130 5.14 -0.39 8.76
C ALA A 130 6.63 -0.12 8.85
N VAL A 131 7.03 0.79 9.75
CA VAL A 131 8.43 1.16 9.96
C VAL A 131 8.72 1.15 11.45
N ALA A 132 9.77 0.43 11.85
CA ALA A 132 10.35 0.53 13.17
C ALA A 132 11.77 1.10 13.06
N TRP A 133 12.04 2.16 13.81
CA TRP A 133 13.30 2.89 13.72
C TRP A 133 13.90 3.05 15.11
N HIS A 134 15.00 2.34 15.33
CA HIS A 134 15.83 2.45 16.53
C HIS A 134 17.15 3.11 16.14
N SER A 135 17.61 4.09 16.91
CA SER A 135 18.86 4.76 16.64
C SER A 135 19.49 5.26 17.93
N GLU A 136 20.79 5.51 17.84
CA GLU A 136 21.61 6.08 18.90
C GLU A 136 22.58 7.08 18.29
N ILE A 137 22.95 8.09 19.07
CA ILE A 137 24.06 8.98 18.76
C ILE A 137 25.15 8.84 19.83
N THR A 138 26.39 8.90 19.38
CA THR A 138 27.56 9.06 20.25
C THR A 138 28.20 10.41 19.93
N VAL A 139 28.54 11.17 20.96
CA VAL A 139 29.14 12.50 20.82
C VAL A 139 30.46 12.58 21.57
N ALA A 140 31.45 13.25 20.98
CA ALA A 140 32.76 13.46 21.57
C ALA A 140 33.37 14.79 21.14
N ASP A 141 34.48 15.17 21.79
CA ASP A 141 35.28 16.35 21.47
C ASP A 141 34.50 17.67 21.51
N TRP A 142 33.92 17.98 22.67
CA TRP A 142 33.25 19.26 22.90
C TRP A 142 34.20 20.46 22.71
N GLN A 143 33.79 21.39 21.86
CA GLN A 143 34.48 22.63 21.57
C GLN A 143 33.71 23.82 22.14
N THR A 144 34.41 24.72 22.81
CA THR A 144 33.88 26.01 23.29
C THR A 144 34.56 27.14 22.51
N PRO A 145 34.05 27.52 21.33
CA PRO A 145 34.63 28.60 20.55
C PRO A 145 34.48 29.94 21.29
N SER A 146 35.43 30.85 21.09
CA SER A 146 35.41 32.18 21.71
C SER A 146 34.22 33.04 21.25
N ASN A 147 33.75 32.83 20.02
CA ASN A 147 32.62 33.53 19.41
C ASN A 147 31.64 32.55 18.76
N GLY A 148 30.73 31.97 19.54
CA GLY A 148 29.67 31.09 19.02
C GLY A 148 29.15 30.09 20.06
N PRO A 149 28.11 29.30 19.71
CA PRO A 149 27.68 28.20 20.56
C PRO A 149 28.73 27.08 20.55
N GLY A 150 28.88 26.39 21.67
CA GLY A 150 29.68 25.17 21.72
C GLY A 150 29.06 24.03 20.91
N TYR A 151 29.90 23.11 20.47
CA TYR A 151 29.52 22.00 19.60
C TYR A 151 30.42 20.78 19.81
N PHE A 152 29.93 19.60 19.48
CA PHE A 152 30.76 18.39 19.41
C PHE A 152 31.42 18.30 18.02
N ALA A 153 32.73 18.10 17.99
CA ALA A 153 33.46 17.92 16.74
C ALA A 153 33.30 16.49 16.17
N ASP A 154 32.93 15.53 17.00
CA ASP A 154 32.61 14.17 16.59
C ASP A 154 31.17 13.81 17.02
N VAL A 155 30.32 13.54 16.04
CA VAL A 155 28.95 13.07 16.24
C VAL A 155 28.73 11.86 15.34
N GLN A 156 28.63 10.68 15.94
CA GLN A 156 28.37 9.43 15.23
C GLN A 156 26.92 9.01 15.41
N TYR A 157 26.29 8.60 14.32
CA TYR A 157 24.94 8.06 14.30
C TYR A 157 24.98 6.57 13.99
N THR A 158 24.19 5.80 14.73
CA THR A 158 23.89 4.41 14.41
C THR A 158 22.39 4.18 14.40
N GLY A 159 21.90 3.32 13.51
CA GLY A 159 20.47 3.04 13.41
C GLY A 159 20.17 1.67 12.83
N LEU A 160 19.11 1.05 13.36
CA LEU A 160 18.47 -0.14 12.86
C LEU A 160 17.05 0.21 12.44
N ILE A 161 16.78 0.10 11.14
CA ILE A 161 15.50 0.47 10.54
C ILE A 161 14.88 -0.76 9.89
N ASN A 162 13.74 -1.21 10.42
CA ASN A 162 12.96 -2.29 9.85
C ASN A 162 11.80 -1.70 9.07
N ILE A 163 11.74 -1.98 7.77
CA ILE A 163 10.70 -1.49 6.88
C ILE A 163 9.94 -2.67 6.31
N ASN A 164 8.62 -2.61 6.37
CA ASN A 164 7.72 -3.48 5.61
C ASN A 164 6.73 -2.61 4.84
N ASN A 165 6.95 -2.48 3.54
CA ASN A 165 6.06 -1.77 2.64
C ASN A 165 4.81 -2.58 2.25
N ASN A 166 4.69 -3.85 2.63
CA ASN A 166 3.59 -4.75 2.25
C ASN A 166 3.34 -4.84 0.73
N SER A 167 4.27 -4.37 -0.10
CA SER A 167 4.17 -4.30 -1.56
C SER A 167 5.56 -4.22 -2.19
N HIS A 168 5.81 -4.98 -3.25
CA HIS A 168 7.07 -4.91 -4.00
C HIS A 168 7.29 -3.56 -4.70
N GLN A 169 6.23 -2.82 -4.96
CA GLN A 169 6.27 -1.49 -5.58
C GLN A 169 6.32 -0.37 -4.53
N GLY A 170 6.30 -0.72 -3.24
CA GLY A 170 6.37 0.26 -2.17
C GLY A 170 7.71 0.99 -2.13
N GLN A 171 7.65 2.29 -1.86
CA GLN A 171 8.80 3.20 -1.97
C GLN A 171 9.06 3.88 -0.64
N CYS A 172 10.33 4.00 -0.27
CA CYS A 172 10.75 4.80 0.87
C CYS A 172 11.77 5.86 0.47
N ARG A 173 11.70 7.01 1.14
CA ARG A 173 12.68 8.09 1.00
C ARG A 173 13.05 8.68 2.35
N LYS A 174 14.28 9.18 2.44
CA LYS A 174 14.80 9.93 3.59
C LYS A 174 14.96 11.40 3.20
N ALA A 175 14.62 12.31 4.10
CA ALA A 175 15.00 13.72 4.03
C ALA A 175 15.66 14.14 5.35
N ASN A 176 16.65 15.03 5.29
CA ASN A 176 17.18 15.69 6.48
C ASN A 176 16.68 17.14 6.47
N TYR A 177 15.99 17.57 7.52
CA TYR A 177 15.53 18.95 7.66
C TYR A 177 16.56 19.84 8.36
N VAL A 178 17.26 19.28 9.35
CA VAL A 178 18.33 19.96 10.08
C VAL A 178 19.50 19.00 10.27
N GLY A 179 20.70 19.44 9.91
CA GLY A 179 21.88 18.60 9.91
C GLY A 179 21.80 17.47 8.89
N GLY A 180 22.40 16.32 9.17
CA GLY A 180 22.16 15.14 8.35
C GLY A 180 22.80 13.87 8.84
N ASN A 181 22.02 12.79 8.84
CA ASN A 181 22.51 11.44 9.16
C ASN A 181 23.05 10.74 7.89
N PRO A 182 23.78 9.62 8.03
CA PRO A 182 24.22 8.81 6.89
C PRO A 182 23.06 8.36 5.99
N THR A 183 23.38 7.99 4.76
CA THR A 183 22.38 7.52 3.78
C THR A 183 21.78 6.17 4.22
N PHE A 184 20.46 6.04 4.17
CA PHE A 184 19.76 4.80 4.54
C PHE A 184 19.60 3.86 3.34
N PHE A 185 19.32 4.42 2.17
CA PHE A 185 18.94 3.67 0.96
C PHE A 185 20.06 3.66 -0.08
N ASN A 186 20.18 2.55 -0.79
CA ASN A 186 21.10 2.38 -1.92
C ASN A 186 20.32 2.00 -3.19
N GLU A 187 21.03 1.71 -4.28
CA GLU A 187 20.45 1.37 -5.60
C GLU A 187 19.42 0.24 -5.55
N ARG A 188 19.53 -0.71 -4.62
CA ARG A 188 18.55 -1.81 -4.46
C ARG A 188 17.14 -1.34 -4.12
N HIS A 189 16.99 -0.10 -3.64
CA HIS A 189 15.71 0.45 -3.20
C HIS A 189 15.05 1.38 -4.24
N GLN A 190 15.74 1.70 -5.35
CA GLN A 190 15.25 2.67 -6.33
C GLN A 190 14.00 2.19 -7.09
N GLY A 191 13.83 0.88 -7.25
CA GLY A 191 12.67 0.27 -7.93
C GLY A 191 11.47 -0.06 -7.03
N GLY A 192 11.55 0.27 -5.73
CA GLY A 192 10.62 -0.23 -4.73
C GLY A 192 11.07 -1.58 -4.15
N PHE A 193 10.54 -1.92 -2.97
CA PHE A 193 10.89 -3.15 -2.27
C PHE A 193 9.80 -3.53 -1.26
N TYR A 194 9.63 -4.83 -1.01
CA TYR A 194 8.62 -5.34 -0.09
C TYR A 194 8.97 -5.06 1.37
N SER A 195 10.17 -5.46 1.80
CA SER A 195 10.67 -5.25 3.16
C SER A 195 12.19 -5.28 3.18
N ASP A 196 12.80 -4.55 4.11
CA ASP A 196 14.25 -4.65 4.36
C ASP A 196 14.58 -4.27 5.81
N VAL A 197 15.78 -4.67 6.25
CA VAL A 197 16.40 -4.32 7.53
C VAL A 197 17.68 -3.57 7.24
N LEU A 198 17.68 -2.27 7.56
CA LEU A 198 18.79 -1.37 7.27
C LEU A 198 19.61 -1.15 8.54
N ASN A 199 20.89 -1.47 8.47
CA ASN A 199 21.89 -1.07 9.45
C ASN A 199 22.64 0.15 8.91
N VAL A 200 22.56 1.25 9.64
CA VAL A 200 23.15 2.53 9.24
C VAL A 200 24.14 2.93 10.32
N ALA A 201 25.36 3.29 9.93
CA ALA A 201 26.37 3.81 10.84
C ALA A 201 27.21 4.86 10.12
N GLY A 202 27.61 5.90 10.84
CA GLY A 202 28.56 6.90 10.36
C GLY A 202 28.32 8.29 10.92
N GLU A 203 29.11 9.24 10.41
CA GLU A 203 29.09 10.63 10.88
C GLU A 203 27.73 11.30 10.63
N ALA A 204 27.24 12.00 11.65
CA ALA A 204 26.10 12.89 11.54
C ALA A 204 26.57 14.35 11.45
N LYS A 205 26.11 15.04 10.41
CA LYS A 205 26.38 16.47 10.20
C LYS A 205 25.58 17.28 11.20
N TYR A 206 26.24 17.68 12.27
CA TYR A 206 25.69 18.46 13.37
C TYR A 206 26.14 19.93 13.33
N SER A 207 25.33 20.82 13.88
CA SER A 207 25.70 22.22 14.10
C SER A 207 25.25 22.67 15.49
N GLY A 208 26.20 23.21 16.25
CA GLY A 208 25.97 23.76 17.58
C GLY A 208 25.00 24.95 17.62
N PHE A 209 24.73 25.58 16.48
CA PHE A 209 23.71 26.63 16.36
C PHE A 209 22.28 26.08 16.47
N TYR A 210 22.02 24.94 15.84
CA TYR A 210 20.68 24.35 15.83
C TYR A 210 20.46 23.39 17.00
N LYS A 211 21.53 22.77 17.50
CA LYS A 211 21.49 21.80 18.62
C LYS A 211 20.55 20.61 18.38
N VAL A 212 20.10 20.41 17.14
CA VAL A 212 19.21 19.32 16.77
C VAL A 212 19.63 18.69 15.44
N LEU A 213 19.33 17.41 15.29
CA LEU A 213 19.32 16.70 14.01
C LEU A 213 17.89 16.27 13.75
N VAL A 214 17.35 16.60 12.57
CA VAL A 214 15.96 16.26 12.21
C VAL A 214 15.98 15.47 10.92
N THR A 215 15.56 14.20 11.01
CA THR A 215 15.51 13.28 9.87
C THR A 215 14.09 12.76 9.69
N GLU A 216 13.60 12.83 8.47
CA GLU A 216 12.30 12.29 8.05
C GLU A 216 12.51 11.02 7.23
N LEU A 217 11.68 10.02 7.51
CA LEU A 217 11.53 8.81 6.72
C LEU A 217 10.07 8.68 6.29
N ILE A 218 9.84 8.63 4.98
CA ILE A 218 8.51 8.42 4.40
C ILE A 218 8.53 7.17 3.56
N CYS A 219 7.62 6.25 3.86
CA CYS A 219 7.35 5.05 3.10
C CYS A 219 5.91 5.06 2.59
N LYS A 220 5.67 4.66 1.34
CA LYS A 220 4.35 4.70 0.70
C LYS A 220 4.08 3.47 -0.17
N ASN A 221 2.81 3.11 -0.30
CA ASN A 221 2.25 2.16 -1.26
C ASN A 221 0.81 2.58 -1.61
N SER A 222 0.11 1.84 -2.47
CA SER A 222 -1.31 2.06 -2.81
C SER A 222 -2.28 1.97 -1.62
N GLY A 223 -1.86 1.41 -0.49
CA GLY A 223 -2.63 1.34 0.76
C GLY A 223 -2.48 2.53 1.70
N GLY A 224 -1.49 3.41 1.47
CA GLY A 224 -1.27 4.64 2.24
C GLY A 224 0.20 5.01 2.43
N THR A 225 0.43 6.02 3.27
CA THR A 225 1.77 6.56 3.54
C THR A 225 2.07 6.59 5.03
N THR A 226 3.25 6.11 5.40
CA THR A 226 3.77 6.15 6.77
C THR A 226 4.94 7.10 6.84
N ARG A 227 4.86 8.07 7.73
CA ARG A 227 5.85 9.13 7.93
C ARG A 227 6.39 9.07 9.35
N LEU A 228 7.70 9.01 9.49
CA LEU A 228 8.39 9.10 10.76
C LEU A 228 9.31 10.32 10.75
N VAL A 229 9.32 11.06 11.84
CA VAL A 229 10.28 12.15 12.06
C VAL A 229 11.05 11.87 13.33
N GLU A 230 12.36 11.70 13.17
CA GLU A 230 13.29 11.57 14.27
C GLU A 230 13.97 12.92 14.52
N THR A 231 13.89 13.37 15.76
CA THR A 231 14.63 14.54 16.25
C THR A 231 15.58 14.11 17.35
N TRP A 232 16.86 14.36 17.14
CA TRP A 232 17.86 14.28 18.20
C TRP A 232 18.16 15.67 18.72
N HIS A 233 17.99 15.88 20.03
CA HIS A 233 18.45 17.08 20.72
C HIS A 233 19.84 16.82 21.30
N ILE A 234 20.80 17.67 20.94
CA ILE A 234 22.21 17.48 21.26
C ILE A 234 22.76 18.76 21.88
N ASN A 235 23.09 18.69 23.16
CA ASN A 235 23.80 19.72 23.89
C ASN A 235 24.90 19.10 24.76
N GLN A 236 25.72 19.94 25.40
CA GLN A 236 26.86 19.51 26.21
C GLN A 236 26.49 18.51 27.33
N ASN A 237 25.31 18.68 27.92
CA ASN A 237 24.91 17.98 29.14
C ASN A 237 23.97 16.81 28.87
N SER A 238 23.28 16.80 27.72
CA SER A 238 22.33 15.77 27.39
C SER A 238 22.16 15.53 25.89
N GLN A 239 21.82 14.29 25.59
CA GLN A 239 21.37 13.83 24.29
C GLN A 239 20.01 13.16 24.49
N SER A 240 19.00 13.60 23.75
CA SER A 240 17.67 12.99 23.83
C SER A 240 17.08 12.80 22.44
N ARG A 241 16.31 11.73 22.29
CA ARG A 241 15.65 11.36 21.05
C ARG A 241 14.15 11.51 21.17
N GLU A 242 13.55 12.11 20.17
CA GLU A 242 12.11 12.13 19.95
C GLU A 242 11.81 11.47 18.61
N LEU A 243 10.81 10.60 18.57
CA LEU A 243 10.33 9.96 17.35
C LEU A 243 8.82 10.16 17.26
N SER A 244 8.37 10.84 16.22
CA SER A 244 6.95 10.93 15.89
C SER A 244 6.63 10.04 14.69
N SER A 245 5.39 9.55 14.64
CA SER A 245 4.89 8.72 13.56
C SER A 245 3.49 9.18 13.16
N GLU A 246 3.27 9.32 11.86
CA GLU A 246 2.00 9.71 11.26
C GLU A 246 1.66 8.71 10.15
N LEU A 247 0.37 8.38 10.07
CA LEU A 247 -0.18 7.51 9.04
C LEU A 247 -1.16 8.34 8.22
N PHE A 248 -0.85 8.50 6.94
CA PHE A 248 -1.69 9.19 5.97
C PHE A 248 -2.44 8.19 5.16
#